data_AF-A0A7J3MZM1-F1
#
_entry.id   AF-A0A7J3MZM1-F1
#
_cell.length_a   1.000
_cell.length_b   1.000
_cell.length_c   1.000
_cell.angle_alpha   90.00
_cell.angle_beta   90.00
_cell.angle_gamma   90.00
#
_symmetry.space_group_name_H-M   'P 1'
#
loop_
_entity.id
_entity.type
_entity.pdbx_description
1 polymer ?
#
loop_
_entity_poly.entity_id
_entity_poly.type
_entity_poly.pdbx_seq_one_letter_code
_entity_poly.pdbx_strand_id
1 'polypeptide(L)'
;MSLKSFCELTRDEIVYIEQPLKRELEPTKYLAKYDNEQMMVLFRIENSPFKCIGNVLNSRKRFYKYVLGVETDEDAYRRVLSLSPSKPKEVSFEHNYRMMPNVDLASIPFIKFYPMDGGPYLSSSIYIACLDEVCNASIHRTMIVTKDSVVARIVPRHLRYIYDSYRKRGRDEVPVAIVVGVHPAVLLASALSPPFGDFELELVPNLENSFSISYTPLYSLPVPANAAVVLEGRITSQLVDEGPFVDLLHLYDAVRKEHLIRIDRVYINPEEYFNVILPAGKEHKILQSFYREALIWSY
;
A
#
# COMPACT_ATOMS: atom_id res chain seq x y z
N MET A 1 2.33 -1.75 -16.07
CA MET A 1 2.74 -0.34 -16.06
C MET A 1 3.21 -0.03 -14.66
N SER A 2 4.18 0.88 -14.50
CA SER A 2 4.68 1.32 -13.19
C SER A 2 3.83 2.48 -12.63
N LEU A 3 3.96 2.84 -11.34
CA LEU A 3 3.21 3.98 -10.78
C LEU A 3 3.62 5.31 -11.43
N LYS A 4 4.92 5.51 -11.64
CA LYS A 4 5.47 6.66 -12.36
C LYS A 4 4.91 6.75 -13.77
N SER A 5 4.91 5.64 -14.53
CA SER A 5 4.32 5.63 -15.87
C SER A 5 2.82 5.98 -15.86
N PHE A 6 2.06 5.52 -14.86
CA PHE A 6 0.66 5.92 -14.67
C PHE A 6 0.53 7.44 -14.44
N CYS A 7 1.36 8.00 -13.57
CA CYS A 7 1.40 9.44 -13.31
C CYS A 7 1.83 10.25 -14.54
N GLU A 8 2.73 9.74 -15.37
CA GLU A 8 3.16 10.39 -16.62
C GLU A 8 2.01 10.50 -17.64
N LEU A 9 1.10 9.51 -17.71
CA LEU A 9 -0.12 9.56 -18.53
C LEU A 9 -1.14 10.61 -18.05
N THR A 10 -1.00 11.05 -16.81
CA THR A 10 -1.91 11.97 -16.12
C THR A 10 -1.18 13.23 -15.64
N ARG A 11 -0.08 13.60 -16.31
CA ARG A 11 0.82 14.69 -15.88
C ARG A 11 0.15 16.05 -15.70
N ASP A 12 -0.90 16.31 -16.48
CA ASP A 12 -1.66 17.57 -16.43
C ASP A 12 -2.53 17.67 -15.16
N GLU A 13 -2.68 16.56 -14.43
CA GLU A 13 -3.41 16.46 -13.16
C GLU A 13 -2.45 16.41 -11.94
N ILE A 14 -1.17 16.79 -12.13
CA ILE A 14 -0.15 16.78 -11.07
C ILE A 14 0.25 18.20 -10.69
N VAL A 15 0.19 18.49 -9.40
CA VAL A 15 0.82 19.67 -8.79
C VAL A 15 2.18 19.28 -8.21
N TYR A 16 3.19 20.10 -8.48
CA TYR A 16 4.55 19.90 -8.04
C TYR A 16 4.87 20.81 -6.86
N ILE A 17 5.35 20.24 -5.77
CA ILE A 17 5.86 20.99 -4.62
C ILE A 17 7.39 21.05 -4.72
N GLU A 18 7.92 22.25 -4.96
CA GLU A 18 9.34 22.44 -5.26
C GLU A 18 10.23 22.23 -4.04
N GLN A 19 9.86 22.80 -2.90
CA GLN A 19 10.62 22.64 -1.67
C GLN A 19 10.41 21.25 -1.04
N PRO A 20 11.47 20.60 -0.53
CA PRO A 20 11.33 19.45 0.35
C PRO A 20 10.46 19.78 1.56
N LEU A 21 9.61 18.84 1.96
CA LEU A 21 8.69 18.98 3.07
C LEU A 21 9.19 18.23 4.30
N LYS A 22 8.90 18.76 5.48
CA LYS A 22 9.09 18.04 6.73
C LYS A 22 8.06 16.91 6.82
N ARG A 23 8.47 15.76 7.36
CA ARG A 23 7.59 14.58 7.44
C ARG A 23 6.37 14.74 8.37
N GLU A 24 6.37 15.76 9.23
CA GLU A 24 5.29 16.01 10.18
C GLU A 24 4.35 17.09 9.64
N LEU A 25 3.10 16.72 9.38
CA LEU A 25 1.97 17.59 9.03
C LEU A 25 2.08 18.39 7.72
N GLU A 26 3.28 18.69 7.20
CA GLU A 26 3.43 19.49 5.98
C GLU A 26 2.86 18.80 4.73
N PRO A 27 3.12 17.51 4.46
CA PRO A 27 2.49 16.80 3.35
C PRO A 27 0.97 16.85 3.44
N THR A 28 0.40 16.70 4.65
CA THR A 28 -1.05 16.75 4.89
C THR A 28 -1.67 18.04 4.39
N LYS A 29 -1.01 19.20 4.58
CA LYS A 29 -1.54 20.50 4.13
C LYS A 29 -1.76 20.52 2.62
N TYR A 30 -0.77 20.05 1.86
CA TYR A 30 -0.84 20.02 0.40
C TYR A 30 -1.80 18.93 -0.08
N LEU A 31 -1.70 17.72 0.48
CA LEU A 31 -2.58 16.61 0.14
C LEU A 31 -4.05 16.99 0.38
N ALA A 32 -4.40 17.56 1.53
CA ALA A 32 -5.78 17.94 1.85
C ALA A 32 -6.29 19.09 0.97
N LYS A 33 -5.46 20.09 0.67
CA LYS A 33 -5.82 21.17 -0.26
C LYS A 33 -6.18 20.61 -1.63
N TYR A 34 -5.28 19.83 -2.21
CA TYR A 34 -5.42 19.31 -3.57
C TYR A 34 -6.34 18.09 -3.67
N ASP A 35 -6.72 17.47 -2.56
CA ASP A 35 -7.76 16.43 -2.52
C ASP A 35 -9.10 17.00 -2.95
N ASN A 36 -9.42 18.23 -2.53
CA ASN A 36 -10.63 18.94 -2.95
C ASN A 36 -10.60 19.33 -4.43
N GLU A 37 -9.44 19.76 -4.92
CA GLU A 37 -9.19 20.13 -6.32
C GLU A 37 -9.05 18.91 -7.25
N GLN A 38 -9.11 17.69 -6.70
CA GLN A 38 -8.91 16.44 -7.44
C GLN A 38 -7.56 16.35 -8.17
N MET A 39 -6.53 17.00 -7.63
CA MET A 39 -5.17 16.99 -8.18
C MET A 39 -4.28 16.02 -7.41
N MET A 40 -3.37 15.36 -8.13
CA MET A 40 -2.26 14.62 -7.53
C MET A 40 -1.19 15.58 -7.04
N VAL A 41 -0.44 15.18 -6.02
CA VAL A 41 0.61 16.02 -5.43
C VAL A 41 1.94 15.27 -5.46
N LEU A 42 2.87 15.75 -6.28
CA LEU A 42 4.24 15.26 -6.32
C LEU A 42 5.13 16.14 -5.43
N PHE A 43 5.83 15.52 -4.48
CA PHE A 43 6.66 16.22 -3.49
C PHE A 43 7.85 15.37 -3.04
N ARG A 44 8.72 15.94 -2.20
CA ARG A 44 9.81 15.22 -1.55
C ARG A 44 9.75 15.44 -0.05
N ILE A 45 10.28 14.48 0.71
CA ILE A 45 10.48 14.60 2.15
C ILE A 45 11.96 14.89 2.42
N GLU A 46 12.25 15.77 3.38
CA GLU A 46 13.61 16.02 3.85
C GLU A 46 14.32 14.72 4.26
N ASN A 47 15.61 14.60 3.92
CA ASN A 47 16.45 13.43 4.24
C ASN A 47 15.92 12.10 3.69
N SER A 48 15.16 12.14 2.59
CA SER A 48 14.64 10.96 1.91
C SER A 48 14.97 10.99 0.41
N PRO A 49 15.43 9.87 -0.19
CA PRO A 49 15.76 9.85 -1.62
C PRO A 49 14.51 9.82 -2.52
N PHE A 50 13.35 9.50 -1.96
CA PHE A 50 12.15 9.20 -2.73
C PHE A 50 11.46 10.45 -3.26
N LYS A 51 10.88 10.33 -4.46
CA LYS A 51 9.84 11.24 -4.95
C LYS A 51 8.50 10.68 -4.49
N CYS A 52 7.78 11.42 -3.66
CA CYS A 52 6.48 11.02 -3.15
C CYS A 52 5.38 11.52 -4.07
N ILE A 53 4.36 10.70 -4.29
CA ILE A 53 3.12 11.07 -4.98
C ILE A 53 1.95 10.71 -4.07
N GLY A 54 1.02 11.63 -3.87
CA GLY A 54 -0.24 11.32 -3.19
C GLY A 54 -1.44 11.77 -4.00
N ASN A 55 -2.62 11.41 -3.51
CA ASN A 55 -3.91 11.68 -4.15
C ASN A 55 -4.05 10.99 -5.53
N VAL A 56 -3.39 9.86 -5.74
CA VAL A 56 -3.32 9.19 -7.05
C VAL A 56 -4.72 8.80 -7.53
N LEU A 57 -5.55 8.25 -6.65
CA LEU A 57 -6.94 7.89 -6.93
C LEU A 57 -7.98 8.79 -6.25
N ASN A 58 -7.72 10.10 -6.09
CA ASN A 58 -8.67 11.02 -5.45
C ASN A 58 -9.88 11.47 -6.32
N SER A 59 -10.03 10.90 -7.51
CA SER A 59 -11.11 11.21 -8.44
C SER A 59 -11.67 9.94 -9.08
N ARG A 60 -13.00 9.75 -9.02
CA ARG A 60 -13.71 8.68 -9.75
C ARG A 60 -13.43 8.73 -11.25
N LYS A 61 -13.44 9.92 -11.86
CA LYS A 61 -13.16 10.09 -13.30
C LYS A 61 -11.80 9.50 -13.71
N ARG A 62 -10.72 9.91 -13.04
CA ARG A 62 -9.38 9.34 -13.21
C ARG A 62 -9.36 7.83 -12.95
N PHE A 63 -9.95 7.39 -11.84
CA PHE A 63 -10.02 5.98 -11.49
C PHE A 63 -10.70 5.14 -12.59
N TYR A 64 -11.84 5.59 -13.11
CA TYR A 64 -12.60 4.88 -14.15
C TYR A 64 -11.84 4.86 -15.46
N LYS A 65 -11.34 6.01 -15.90
CA LYS A 65 -10.65 6.14 -17.17
C LYS A 65 -9.33 5.36 -17.22
N TYR A 66 -8.49 5.50 -16.19
CA TYR A 66 -7.10 5.02 -16.24
C TYR A 66 -6.86 3.70 -15.50
N VAL A 67 -7.77 3.26 -14.63
CA VAL A 67 -7.63 1.96 -13.93
C VAL A 67 -8.63 0.94 -14.43
N LEU A 68 -9.90 1.32 -14.62
CA LEU A 68 -10.96 0.37 -14.99
C LEU A 68 -11.25 0.32 -16.49
N GLY A 69 -10.96 1.40 -17.23
CA GLY A 69 -11.27 1.53 -18.65
C GLY A 69 -12.77 1.68 -18.94
N VAL A 70 -13.50 2.38 -18.06
CA VAL A 70 -14.97 2.53 -18.12
C VAL A 70 -15.40 3.99 -17.94
N GLU A 71 -16.67 4.28 -18.16
CA GLU A 71 -17.23 5.65 -18.07
C GLU A 71 -18.31 5.81 -17.01
N THR A 72 -19.01 4.73 -16.64
CA THR A 72 -20.16 4.77 -15.72
C THR A 72 -19.89 4.01 -14.43
N ASP A 73 -20.62 4.35 -13.36
CA ASP A 73 -20.56 3.62 -12.10
C ASP A 73 -20.96 2.14 -12.29
N GLU A 74 -22.01 1.87 -13.07
CA GLU A 74 -22.51 0.51 -13.32
C GLU A 74 -21.46 -0.36 -14.01
N ASP A 75 -20.80 0.16 -15.05
CA ASP A 75 -19.74 -0.56 -15.74
C ASP A 75 -18.51 -0.73 -14.84
N ALA A 76 -18.21 0.25 -14.01
CA ALA A 76 -17.14 0.15 -13.02
C ALA A 76 -17.42 -0.95 -11.98
N TYR A 77 -18.66 -1.04 -11.48
CA TYR A 77 -19.07 -2.11 -10.56
C TYR A 77 -19.04 -3.48 -11.24
N ARG A 78 -19.61 -3.62 -12.44
CA ARG A 78 -19.51 -4.87 -13.24
C ARG A 78 -18.06 -5.26 -13.48
N ARG A 79 -17.19 -4.29 -13.74
CA ARG A 79 -15.76 -4.52 -14.01
C ARG A 79 -15.03 -5.08 -12.80
N VAL A 80 -15.24 -4.53 -11.61
CA VAL A 80 -14.56 -5.03 -10.39
C VAL A 80 -15.14 -6.36 -9.90
N LEU A 81 -16.44 -6.60 -10.10
CA LEU A 81 -17.09 -7.86 -9.74
C LEU A 81 -16.74 -9.03 -10.69
N SER A 82 -16.31 -8.73 -11.92
CA SER A 82 -15.92 -9.74 -12.92
C SER A 82 -14.44 -10.10 -12.92
N LEU A 83 -13.64 -9.51 -12.04
CA LEU A 83 -12.21 -9.85 -11.92
C LEU A 83 -12.06 -11.29 -11.45
N SER A 84 -11.19 -12.04 -12.11
CA SER A 84 -10.88 -13.43 -11.79
C SER A 84 -9.37 -13.66 -11.68
N PRO A 85 -8.92 -14.58 -10.81
CA PRO A 85 -7.48 -14.86 -10.68
C PRO A 85 -6.85 -15.30 -12.01
N SER A 86 -5.70 -14.71 -12.32
CA SER A 86 -4.87 -15.05 -13.47
C SER A 86 -3.41 -14.96 -13.07
N LYS A 87 -2.61 -15.98 -13.44
CA LYS A 87 -1.20 -16.06 -13.04
C LYS A 87 -0.41 -14.86 -13.61
N PRO A 88 0.16 -13.98 -12.76
CA PRO A 88 1.00 -12.88 -13.22
C PRO A 88 2.28 -13.38 -13.89
N LYS A 89 2.86 -12.55 -14.76
CA LYS A 89 4.20 -12.81 -15.29
C LYS A 89 5.23 -12.71 -14.16
N GLU A 90 6.24 -13.56 -14.20
CA GLU A 90 7.34 -13.55 -13.24
C GLU A 90 8.59 -12.93 -13.88
N VAL A 91 9.30 -12.07 -13.14
CA VAL A 91 10.58 -11.46 -13.55
C VAL A 91 11.60 -11.51 -12.41
N SER A 92 12.89 -11.32 -12.73
CA SER A 92 13.96 -11.25 -11.72
C SER A 92 13.78 -10.05 -10.79
N PHE A 93 13.98 -10.26 -9.49
CA PHE A 93 13.86 -9.24 -8.46
C PHE A 93 14.92 -8.14 -8.61
N GLU A 94 16.15 -8.54 -8.92
CA GLU A 94 17.33 -7.68 -9.06
C GLU A 94 17.26 -6.72 -10.25
N HIS A 95 16.33 -6.98 -11.20
CA HIS A 95 16.13 -6.09 -12.34
C HIS A 95 15.65 -4.69 -11.92
N ASN A 96 14.77 -4.63 -10.92
CA ASN A 96 14.11 -3.39 -10.49
C ASN A 96 14.52 -2.92 -9.09
N TYR A 97 14.98 -3.84 -8.24
CA TYR A 97 15.25 -3.55 -6.84
C TYR A 97 16.73 -3.61 -6.49
N ARG A 98 17.15 -2.67 -5.63
CA ARG A 98 18.49 -2.64 -5.04
C ARG A 98 18.37 -2.73 -3.53
N MET A 99 19.13 -3.63 -2.91
CA MET A 99 19.19 -3.75 -1.47
C MET A 99 19.91 -2.53 -0.86
N MET A 100 19.35 -1.96 0.21
CA MET A 100 20.05 -0.96 1.01
C MET A 100 21.16 -1.61 1.85
N PRO A 101 22.30 -0.93 2.06
CA PRO A 101 23.42 -1.49 2.82
C PRO A 101 23.09 -1.71 4.30
N ASN A 102 22.21 -0.87 4.86
CA ASN A 102 21.73 -0.98 6.23
C ASN A 102 20.21 -0.79 6.25
N VAL A 103 19.53 -1.46 7.18
CA VAL A 103 18.12 -1.18 7.48
C VAL A 103 18.06 0.13 8.25
N ASP A 104 17.56 1.17 7.59
CA ASP A 104 17.29 2.47 8.20
C ASP A 104 15.96 3.04 7.70
N LEU A 105 14.92 2.79 8.48
CA LEU A 105 13.57 3.29 8.22
C LEU A 105 13.45 4.81 8.33
N ALA A 106 14.44 5.52 8.90
CA ALA A 106 14.38 6.98 9.01
C ALA A 106 14.44 7.68 7.64
N SER A 107 15.04 7.03 6.64
CA SER A 107 15.14 7.50 5.25
C SER A 107 13.89 7.23 4.41
N ILE A 108 13.01 6.34 4.88
CA ILE A 108 11.73 6.02 4.24
C ILE A 108 10.69 7.12 4.57
N PRO A 109 9.85 7.56 3.61
CA PRO A 109 8.82 8.58 3.79
C PRO A 109 7.65 8.21 4.73
N PHE A 110 7.93 7.86 5.99
CA PHE A 110 6.89 7.81 7.03
C PHE A 110 6.44 9.23 7.38
N ILE A 111 5.13 9.47 7.33
CA ILE A 111 4.53 10.81 7.50
C ILE A 111 3.63 10.80 8.73
N LYS A 112 3.79 11.79 9.60
CA LYS A 112 2.81 12.04 10.67
C LYS A 112 1.72 12.93 10.10
N PHE A 113 0.55 12.37 9.83
CA PHE A 113 -0.49 13.05 9.05
C PHE A 113 -1.25 14.06 9.90
N TYR A 114 -1.59 13.69 11.14
CA TYR A 114 -2.40 14.50 12.04
C TYR A 114 -1.70 14.74 13.40
N PRO A 115 -2.06 15.82 14.12
CA PRO A 115 -1.37 16.21 15.34
C PRO A 115 -1.32 15.13 16.42
N MET A 116 -2.44 14.40 16.61
CA MET A 116 -2.54 13.39 17.66
C MET A 116 -2.11 12.00 17.19
N ASP A 117 -1.74 11.80 15.92
CA ASP A 117 -1.26 10.48 15.47
C ASP A 117 -0.10 10.01 16.36
N GLY A 118 -0.13 8.73 16.74
CA GLY A 118 0.83 8.11 17.64
C GLY A 118 2.28 8.15 17.16
N GLY A 119 2.49 8.34 15.85
CA GLY A 119 3.78 8.48 15.23
C GLY A 119 3.67 8.71 13.72
N PRO A 120 4.80 8.69 12.99
CA PRO A 120 4.82 8.68 11.53
C PRO A 120 4.33 7.35 10.94
N TYR A 121 3.53 7.41 9.87
CA TYR A 121 2.90 6.27 9.22
C TYR A 121 3.25 6.14 7.73
N LEU A 122 3.26 4.89 7.26
CA LEU A 122 2.96 4.56 5.87
C LEU A 122 1.48 4.21 5.76
N SER A 123 0.80 4.82 4.79
CA SER A 123 -0.65 4.71 4.61
C SER A 123 -1.07 3.85 3.41
N SER A 124 -0.10 3.47 2.56
CA SER A 124 -0.29 2.72 1.30
C SER A 124 0.42 1.37 1.32
N SER A 125 0.75 0.86 2.51
CA SER A 125 1.53 -0.36 2.69
C SER A 125 0.73 -1.62 2.41
N ILE A 126 1.10 -2.33 1.35
CA ILE A 126 0.56 -3.66 1.04
C ILE A 126 1.41 -4.70 1.76
N TYR A 127 0.79 -5.48 2.65
CA TYR A 127 1.39 -6.58 3.36
C TYR A 127 1.16 -7.87 2.58
N ILE A 128 2.25 -8.51 2.19
CA ILE A 128 2.25 -9.79 1.49
C ILE A 128 2.81 -10.85 2.41
N ALA A 129 2.02 -11.88 2.69
CA ALA A 129 2.41 -13.04 3.49
C ALA A 129 1.76 -14.29 2.90
N CYS A 130 2.43 -15.44 3.07
CA CYS A 130 1.96 -16.71 2.53
C CYS A 130 1.91 -17.80 3.60
N LEU A 131 0.92 -18.67 3.47
CA LEU A 131 0.75 -19.91 4.23
C LEU A 131 0.71 -21.06 3.23
N ASP A 132 1.79 -21.86 3.21
CA ASP A 132 2.01 -22.88 2.19
C ASP A 132 1.94 -22.23 0.78
N GLU A 133 1.10 -22.71 -0.12
CA GLU A 133 0.95 -22.15 -1.48
C GLU A 133 -0.01 -20.95 -1.56
N VAL A 134 -0.68 -20.59 -0.47
CA VAL A 134 -1.69 -19.51 -0.46
C VAL A 134 -1.06 -18.21 0.04
N CYS A 135 -1.12 -17.17 -0.78
CA CYS A 135 -0.65 -15.83 -0.44
C CYS A 135 -1.81 -14.85 -0.28
N ASN A 136 -1.60 -13.81 0.53
CA ASN A 136 -2.51 -12.68 0.71
C ASN A 136 -1.74 -11.38 0.49
N ALA A 137 -2.34 -10.42 -0.20
CA ALA A 137 -1.90 -9.02 -0.25
C ALA A 137 -3.01 -8.09 0.27
N SER A 138 -2.74 -7.38 1.38
CA SER A 138 -3.73 -6.49 2.02
C SER A 138 -3.11 -5.16 2.46
N ILE A 139 -3.88 -4.08 2.42
CA ILE A 139 -3.39 -2.74 2.80
C ILE A 139 -3.53 -2.50 4.31
N HIS A 140 -2.47 -2.03 4.96
CA HIS A 140 -2.46 -1.69 6.38
C HIS A 140 -1.76 -0.36 6.65
N ARG A 141 -2.31 0.45 7.57
CA ARG A 141 -1.58 1.57 8.15
C ARG A 141 -0.41 1.03 8.97
N THR A 142 0.79 1.58 8.75
CA THR A 142 2.03 1.06 9.35
C THR A 142 2.78 2.18 10.04
N MET A 143 2.82 2.15 11.37
CA MET A 143 3.55 3.12 12.18
C MET A 143 5.00 2.70 12.36
N ILE A 144 5.93 3.63 12.24
CA ILE A 144 7.33 3.37 12.61
C ILE A 144 7.45 3.27 14.15
N VAL A 145 8.22 2.28 14.63
CA VAL A 145 8.48 2.09 16.08
C VAL A 145 9.94 2.38 16.39
N THR A 146 10.86 1.83 15.59
CA THR A 146 12.31 2.08 15.70
C THR A 146 12.92 2.16 14.29
N LYS A 147 14.26 2.22 14.19
CA LYS A 147 14.97 2.26 12.91
C LYS A 147 14.79 0.99 12.05
N ASP A 148 14.37 -0.13 12.62
CA ASP A 148 14.25 -1.44 11.97
C ASP A 148 12.97 -2.18 12.37
N SER A 149 11.99 -1.49 12.96
CA SER A 149 10.72 -2.10 13.34
C SER A 149 9.53 -1.18 13.15
N VAL A 150 8.41 -1.77 12.76
CA VAL A 150 7.13 -1.10 12.56
C VAL A 150 6.02 -1.84 13.30
N VAL A 151 4.85 -1.22 13.41
CA VAL A 151 3.63 -1.84 13.91
C VAL A 151 2.46 -1.48 12.99
N ALA A 152 1.55 -2.43 12.79
CA ALA A 152 0.36 -2.21 11.99
C ALA A 152 -0.86 -2.86 12.65
N ARG A 153 -2.03 -2.27 12.39
CA ARG A 153 -3.32 -2.83 12.83
C ARG A 153 -3.69 -4.02 11.96
N ILE A 154 -3.62 -5.23 12.51
CA ILE A 154 -3.96 -6.47 11.80
C ILE A 154 -5.29 -7.02 12.33
N VAL A 155 -6.37 -6.64 11.66
CA VAL A 155 -7.74 -7.09 11.99
C VAL A 155 -7.98 -8.56 11.62
N PRO A 156 -8.98 -9.25 12.21
CA PRO A 156 -9.33 -10.65 11.92
C PRO A 156 -9.80 -10.92 10.47
N ARG A 157 -8.85 -10.93 9.53
CA ARG A 157 -8.97 -11.21 8.10
C ARG A 157 -7.86 -12.19 7.68
N HIS A 158 -7.57 -12.33 6.39
CA HIS A 158 -6.61 -13.30 5.85
C HIS A 158 -5.19 -13.17 6.42
N LEU A 159 -4.62 -11.96 6.51
CA LEU A 159 -3.30 -11.79 7.12
C LEU A 159 -3.27 -12.27 8.58
N ARG A 160 -4.34 -11.99 9.34
CA ARG A 160 -4.46 -12.48 10.72
C ARG A 160 -4.65 -14.00 10.77
N TYR A 161 -5.40 -14.57 9.84
CA TYR A 161 -5.55 -16.02 9.71
C TYR A 161 -4.22 -16.72 9.39
N ILE A 162 -3.41 -16.16 8.48
CA ILE A 162 -2.05 -16.63 8.19
C ILE A 162 -1.22 -16.58 9.47
N TYR A 163 -1.24 -15.45 10.19
CA TYR A 163 -0.52 -15.31 11.44
C TYR A 163 -0.91 -16.36 12.48
N ASP A 164 -2.21 -16.48 12.77
CA ASP A 164 -2.72 -17.45 13.76
C ASP A 164 -2.41 -18.89 13.35
N SER A 165 -2.34 -19.18 12.04
CA SER A 165 -1.97 -20.50 11.52
C SER A 165 -0.50 -20.84 11.76
N TYR A 166 0.41 -19.87 11.58
CA TYR A 166 1.81 -20.05 11.96
C TYR A 166 1.96 -20.32 13.46
N ARG A 167 1.25 -19.55 14.30
CA ARG A 167 1.22 -19.73 15.76
C ARG A 167 0.76 -21.13 16.16
N LYS A 168 -0.32 -21.64 15.54
CA LYS A 168 -0.83 -23.00 15.77
C LYS A 168 0.18 -24.09 15.39
N ARG A 169 1.05 -23.82 14.42
CA ARG A 169 2.15 -24.71 14.01
C ARG A 169 3.42 -24.54 14.85
N GLY A 170 3.36 -23.80 15.96
CA GLY A 170 4.50 -23.54 16.83
C GLY A 170 5.55 -22.61 16.23
N ARG A 171 5.20 -21.83 15.20
CA ARG A 171 6.08 -20.79 14.63
C ARG A 171 5.76 -19.45 15.26
N ASP A 172 6.76 -18.82 15.84
CA ASP A 172 6.58 -17.56 16.57
C ASP A 172 6.66 -16.31 15.68
N GLU A 173 7.16 -16.47 14.45
CA GLU A 173 7.40 -15.40 13.50
C GLU A 173 6.85 -15.75 12.13
N VAL A 174 6.28 -14.76 11.44
CA VAL A 174 5.63 -14.92 10.13
C VAL A 174 6.34 -14.04 9.12
N PRO A 175 6.98 -14.62 8.09
CA PRO A 175 7.56 -13.85 7.00
C PRO A 175 6.54 -12.92 6.35
N VAL A 176 6.95 -11.68 6.12
CA VAL A 176 6.10 -10.66 5.49
C VAL A 176 6.94 -9.72 4.64
N ALA A 177 6.37 -9.29 3.51
CA ALA A 177 6.87 -8.21 2.69
C ALA A 177 5.89 -7.03 2.76
N ILE A 178 6.41 -5.84 3.05
CA ILE A 178 5.64 -4.59 3.05
C ILE A 178 6.05 -3.81 1.81
N VAL A 179 5.11 -3.60 0.90
CA VAL A 179 5.36 -2.99 -0.42
C VAL A 179 4.66 -1.64 -0.50
N VAL A 180 5.38 -0.62 -0.99
CA VAL A 180 4.86 0.76 -1.18
C VAL A 180 5.28 1.32 -2.53
N GLY A 181 4.42 2.15 -3.12
CA GLY A 181 4.70 2.82 -4.40
C GLY A 181 4.43 1.94 -5.61
N VAL A 182 3.26 1.29 -5.63
CA VAL A 182 2.84 0.37 -6.70
C VAL A 182 1.81 1.03 -7.61
N HIS A 183 1.60 0.44 -8.79
CA HIS A 183 0.56 0.85 -9.73
C HIS A 183 -0.84 0.86 -9.06
N PRO A 184 -1.74 1.81 -9.38
CA PRO A 184 -3.04 1.92 -8.72
C PRO A 184 -3.94 0.68 -8.85
N ALA A 185 -3.82 -0.08 -9.95
CA ALA A 185 -4.51 -1.37 -10.10
C ALA A 185 -4.11 -2.40 -9.02
N VAL A 186 -2.86 -2.37 -8.56
CA VAL A 186 -2.34 -3.23 -7.48
C VAL A 186 -2.95 -2.84 -6.15
N LEU A 187 -3.06 -1.53 -5.87
CA LEU A 187 -3.74 -1.02 -4.68
C LEU A 187 -5.23 -1.39 -4.68
N LEU A 188 -5.90 -1.24 -5.82
CA LEU A 188 -7.30 -1.65 -5.96
C LEU A 188 -7.46 -3.13 -5.65
N ALA A 189 -6.69 -4.01 -6.31
CA ALA A 189 -6.78 -5.45 -6.12
C ALA A 189 -6.55 -5.85 -4.64
N SER A 190 -5.55 -5.26 -3.98
CA SER A 190 -5.24 -5.49 -2.56
C SER A 190 -6.32 -4.96 -1.60
N ALA A 191 -7.26 -4.14 -2.08
CA ALA A 191 -8.38 -3.63 -1.31
C ALA A 191 -9.68 -4.44 -1.50
N LEU A 192 -9.77 -5.27 -2.56
CA LEU A 192 -11.01 -6.01 -2.89
C LEU A 192 -11.37 -7.09 -1.88
N SER A 193 -10.39 -7.71 -1.21
CA SER A 193 -10.62 -8.83 -0.29
C SER A 193 -11.41 -9.99 -0.93
N PRO A 194 -10.88 -10.66 -1.97
CA PRO A 194 -11.48 -11.86 -2.57
C PRO A 194 -11.59 -12.99 -1.52
N PRO A 195 -12.25 -14.13 -1.80
CA PRO A 195 -12.26 -15.26 -0.89
C PRO A 195 -10.85 -15.73 -0.50
N PHE A 196 -10.67 -16.20 0.74
CA PHE A 196 -9.38 -16.78 1.16
C PHE A 196 -9.02 -17.97 0.25
N GLY A 197 -7.79 -17.98 -0.25
CA GLY A 197 -7.32 -18.92 -1.26
C GLY A 197 -6.98 -18.23 -2.58
N ASP A 198 -7.69 -17.14 -2.91
CA ASP A 198 -7.38 -16.31 -4.06
C ASP A 198 -6.35 -15.25 -3.67
N PHE A 199 -5.23 -15.21 -4.38
CA PHE A 199 -4.21 -14.19 -4.15
C PHE A 199 -4.56 -12.90 -4.88
N GLU A 200 -4.65 -11.78 -4.16
CA GLU A 200 -5.12 -10.50 -4.70
C GLU A 200 -4.30 -10.03 -5.92
N LEU A 201 -2.99 -10.28 -5.95
CA LEU A 201 -2.14 -9.89 -7.09
C LEU A 201 -2.49 -10.64 -8.38
N GLU A 202 -3.16 -11.79 -8.31
CA GLU A 202 -3.66 -12.53 -9.47
C GLU A 202 -4.87 -11.86 -10.12
N LEU A 203 -5.52 -10.91 -9.45
CA LEU A 203 -6.59 -10.11 -10.06
C LEU A 203 -6.03 -8.99 -10.94
N VAL A 204 -4.80 -8.54 -10.68
CA VAL A 204 -4.19 -7.37 -11.33
C VAL A 204 -4.02 -7.54 -12.85
N PRO A 205 -3.66 -8.71 -13.41
CA PRO A 205 -3.57 -8.89 -14.86
C PRO A 205 -4.86 -8.56 -15.62
N ASN A 206 -6.03 -8.63 -14.98
CA ASN A 206 -7.28 -8.20 -15.61
C ASN A 206 -7.35 -6.67 -15.78
N LEU A 207 -6.66 -5.92 -14.94
CA LEU A 207 -6.68 -4.45 -14.90
C LEU A 207 -5.45 -3.85 -15.60
N GLU A 208 -4.30 -4.53 -15.52
CA GLU A 208 -3.02 -4.06 -16.05
C GLU A 208 -2.25 -5.24 -16.67
N ASN A 209 -2.37 -5.40 -17.98
CA ASN A 209 -1.83 -6.56 -18.72
C ASN A 209 -0.30 -6.71 -18.64
N SER A 210 0.45 -5.63 -18.34
CA SER A 210 1.90 -5.69 -18.17
C SER A 210 2.34 -5.88 -16.71
N PHE A 211 1.40 -6.17 -15.82
CA PHE A 211 1.71 -6.53 -14.44
C PHE A 211 2.58 -7.78 -14.36
N SER A 212 3.54 -7.74 -13.47
CA SER A 212 4.44 -8.84 -13.16
C SER A 212 4.80 -8.82 -11.69
N ILE A 213 5.18 -9.98 -11.18
CA ILE A 213 5.69 -10.20 -9.83
C ILE A 213 7.16 -10.61 -9.87
N SER A 214 7.83 -10.45 -8.73
CA SER A 214 9.13 -11.03 -8.46
C SER A 214 9.14 -11.58 -7.04
N TYR A 215 10.08 -12.49 -6.75
CA TYR A 215 10.18 -13.12 -5.43
C TYR A 215 11.25 -12.43 -4.59
N THR A 216 10.91 -12.09 -3.34
CA THR A 216 11.86 -11.42 -2.45
C THR A 216 13.02 -12.34 -2.06
N PRO A 217 14.27 -11.83 -1.96
CA PRO A 217 15.43 -12.70 -1.77
C PRO A 217 15.56 -13.46 -0.44
N LEU A 218 14.94 -13.01 0.66
CA LEU A 218 15.12 -13.67 1.98
C LEU A 218 14.03 -14.71 2.26
N TYR A 219 12.77 -14.39 1.94
CA TYR A 219 11.60 -15.19 2.28
C TYR A 219 10.81 -15.68 1.06
N SER A 220 11.25 -15.37 -0.16
CA SER A 220 10.59 -15.78 -1.41
C SER A 220 9.11 -15.40 -1.46
N LEU A 221 8.79 -14.16 -1.07
CA LEU A 221 7.41 -13.65 -1.12
C LEU A 221 7.12 -13.02 -2.50
N PRO A 222 5.97 -13.30 -3.12
CA PRO A 222 5.63 -12.79 -4.45
C PRO A 222 5.16 -11.33 -4.37
N VAL A 223 6.07 -10.39 -4.62
CA VAL A 223 5.78 -8.95 -4.60
C VAL A 223 5.62 -8.41 -6.02
N PRO A 224 4.92 -7.27 -6.20
CA PRO A 224 4.92 -6.56 -7.48
C PRO A 224 6.36 -6.32 -7.97
N ALA A 225 6.62 -6.57 -9.25
CA ALA A 225 7.95 -6.37 -9.82
C ALA A 225 8.37 -4.89 -9.83
N ASN A 226 7.40 -3.97 -9.82
CA ASN A 226 7.62 -2.53 -9.78
C ASN A 226 6.92 -1.94 -8.54
N ALA A 227 7.72 -1.51 -7.58
CA ALA A 227 7.31 -0.75 -6.40
C ALA A 227 8.45 0.21 -6.04
N ALA A 228 8.18 1.29 -5.29
CA ALA A 228 9.23 2.17 -4.80
C ALA A 228 10.10 1.51 -3.72
N VAL A 229 9.48 0.73 -2.82
CA VAL A 229 10.19 0.04 -1.76
C VAL A 229 9.52 -1.27 -1.40
N VAL A 230 10.35 -2.26 -1.04
CA VAL A 230 9.95 -3.52 -0.43
C VAL A 230 10.72 -3.65 0.89
N LEU A 231 9.99 -3.68 2.01
CA LEU A 231 10.53 -4.00 3.33
C LEU A 231 10.26 -5.48 3.59
N GLU A 232 11.31 -6.27 3.72
CA GLU A 232 11.21 -7.71 3.95
C GLU A 232 11.54 -8.01 5.42
N GLY A 233 10.66 -8.74 6.11
CA GLY A 233 10.72 -8.86 7.56
C GLY A 233 9.83 -9.96 8.13
N ARG A 234 9.56 -9.87 9.44
CA ARG A 234 8.79 -10.87 10.20
C ARG A 234 7.81 -10.22 11.18
N ILE A 235 6.56 -10.67 11.14
CA ILE A 235 5.57 -10.37 12.18
C ILE A 235 5.89 -11.22 13.41
N THR A 236 6.13 -10.59 14.55
CA THR A 236 6.56 -11.27 15.78
C THR A 236 5.40 -11.47 16.76
N SER A 237 5.65 -12.20 17.86
CA SER A 237 4.72 -12.29 18.98
C SER A 237 4.74 -11.09 19.92
N GLN A 238 5.77 -10.26 19.83
CA GLN A 238 5.93 -9.07 20.67
C GLN A 238 4.82 -8.07 20.34
N LEU A 239 4.14 -7.58 21.38
CA LEU A 239 3.10 -6.56 21.24
C LEU A 239 3.64 -5.18 21.61
N VAL A 240 3.30 -4.18 20.82
CA VAL A 240 3.60 -2.75 21.08
C VAL A 240 2.35 -1.90 20.85
N ASP A 241 2.39 -0.65 21.28
CA ASP A 241 1.28 0.27 21.07
C ASP A 241 1.24 0.73 19.59
N GLU A 242 0.06 0.63 18.98
CA GLU A 242 -0.29 1.18 17.68
C GLU A 242 -1.39 2.21 17.85
N GLY A 243 -1.25 3.36 17.18
CA GLY A 243 -2.19 4.46 17.28
C GLY A 243 -1.87 5.49 18.36
N PRO A 244 -2.75 6.48 18.57
CA PRO A 244 -4.00 6.65 17.83
C PRO A 244 -3.73 7.08 16.38
N PHE A 245 -4.73 6.95 15.51
CA PHE A 245 -4.60 7.29 14.09
C PHE A 245 -5.95 7.74 13.53
N VAL A 246 -5.96 8.76 12.68
CA VAL A 246 -7.19 9.21 12.02
C VAL A 246 -7.73 8.16 11.05
N ASP A 247 -8.92 7.65 11.33
CA ASP A 247 -9.60 6.66 10.52
C ASP A 247 -10.36 7.28 9.33
N LEU A 248 -11.05 6.41 8.58
CA LEU A 248 -11.86 6.80 7.43
C LEU A 248 -12.89 7.90 7.73
N LEU A 249 -13.44 7.91 8.95
CA LEU A 249 -14.49 8.81 9.41
C LEU A 249 -13.95 10.14 9.97
N HIS A 250 -12.65 10.39 9.83
CA HIS A 250 -11.94 11.54 10.43
C HIS A 250 -11.93 11.48 11.97
N LEU A 251 -12.07 10.29 12.56
CA LEU A 251 -12.03 10.09 14.00
C LEU A 251 -10.71 9.43 14.38
N TYR A 252 -10.17 9.78 15.54
CA TYR A 252 -9.01 9.06 16.06
C TYR A 252 -9.43 7.68 16.53
N ASP A 253 -8.90 6.66 15.87
CA ASP A 253 -8.97 5.29 16.35
C ASP A 253 -8.08 5.11 17.58
N ALA A 254 -8.56 4.34 18.55
CA ALA A 254 -7.90 4.17 19.84
C ALA A 254 -6.57 3.43 19.74
N VAL A 255 -5.68 3.69 20.71
CA VAL A 255 -4.43 2.95 20.89
C VAL A 255 -4.74 1.49 21.21
N ARG A 256 -4.04 0.55 20.56
CA ARG A 256 -4.15 -0.89 20.84
C ARG A 256 -2.80 -1.58 20.83
N LYS A 257 -2.74 -2.73 21.48
CA LYS A 257 -1.59 -3.64 21.40
C LYS A 257 -1.67 -4.44 20.11
N GLU A 258 -0.70 -4.23 19.23
CA GLU A 258 -0.57 -4.90 17.93
C GLU A 258 0.83 -5.52 17.80
N HIS A 259 0.99 -6.45 16.86
CA HIS A 259 2.23 -7.20 16.67
C HIS A 259 3.33 -6.31 16.09
N LEU A 260 4.50 -6.32 16.74
CA LEU A 260 5.71 -5.71 16.21
C LEU A 260 6.18 -6.49 14.98
N ILE A 261 6.44 -5.77 13.89
CA ILE A 261 7.08 -6.30 12.69
C ILE A 261 8.54 -5.86 12.68
N ARG A 262 9.47 -6.82 12.64
CA ARG A 262 10.90 -6.57 12.48
C ARG A 262 11.26 -6.58 11.01
N ILE A 263 12.01 -5.58 10.56
CA ILE A 263 12.47 -5.44 9.18
C ILE A 263 13.89 -5.99 9.09
N ASP A 264 14.06 -7.04 8.29
CA ASP A 264 15.34 -7.73 8.12
C ASP A 264 16.13 -7.14 6.94
N ARG A 265 15.43 -6.73 5.86
CA ARG A 265 16.02 -6.14 4.65
C ARG A 265 15.12 -5.07 4.06
N VAL A 266 15.75 -4.10 3.40
CA VAL A 266 15.07 -3.04 2.64
C VAL A 266 15.59 -3.03 1.23
N TYR A 267 14.69 -3.07 0.26
CA TYR A 267 15.01 -2.97 -1.16
C TYR A 267 14.27 -1.78 -1.76
N ILE A 268 14.98 -0.99 -2.57
CA ILE A 268 14.46 0.25 -3.14
C ILE A 268 14.53 0.20 -4.66
N ASN A 269 13.57 0.86 -5.30
CA ASN A 269 13.62 1.24 -6.70
C ASN A 269 13.61 2.78 -6.79
N PRO A 270 14.77 3.43 -7.01
CA PRO A 270 14.85 4.89 -7.02
C PRO A 270 14.14 5.54 -8.21
N GLU A 271 13.81 4.77 -9.25
CA GLU A 271 13.11 5.28 -10.43
C GLU A 271 11.60 5.40 -10.25
N GLU A 272 11.05 4.79 -9.19
CA GLU A 272 9.62 4.71 -8.94
C GLU A 272 9.15 5.76 -7.90
N TYR A 273 7.87 6.13 -7.96
CA TYR A 273 7.26 7.05 -7.00
C TYR A 273 6.80 6.34 -5.73
N PHE A 274 7.03 6.99 -4.59
CA PHE A 274 6.56 6.54 -3.29
C PHE A 274 5.12 7.02 -3.07
N ASN A 275 4.16 6.09 -3.04
CA ASN A 275 2.75 6.46 -2.90
C ASN A 275 2.43 6.84 -1.44
N VAL A 276 1.79 7.99 -1.24
CA VAL A 276 1.28 8.49 0.05
C VAL A 276 -0.22 8.71 -0.07
N ILE A 277 -1.00 7.89 0.66
CA ILE A 277 -2.45 8.07 0.77
C ILE A 277 -2.73 8.99 1.96
N LEU A 278 -3.44 10.09 1.75
CA LEU A 278 -3.93 10.92 2.85
C LEU A 278 -5.00 10.13 3.64
N PRO A 279 -4.80 9.83 4.94
CA PRO A 279 -5.84 9.18 5.73
C PRO A 279 -7.11 10.03 5.71
N ALA A 280 -8.25 9.38 5.60
CA ALA A 280 -9.58 10.00 5.43
C ALA A 280 -9.80 10.86 4.16
N GLY A 281 -8.79 11.02 3.29
CA GLY A 281 -8.92 11.66 1.98
C GLY A 281 -9.76 10.85 0.98
N LYS A 282 -10.06 11.43 -0.19
CA LYS A 282 -10.89 10.76 -1.22
C LYS A 282 -10.28 9.46 -1.72
N GLU A 283 -8.97 9.39 -1.90
CA GLU A 283 -8.27 8.17 -2.33
C GLU A 283 -8.44 7.03 -1.30
N HIS A 284 -8.27 7.33 -0.01
CA HIS A 284 -8.52 6.37 1.07
C HIS A 284 -9.97 5.87 1.05
N LYS A 285 -10.93 6.79 0.86
CA LYS A 285 -12.35 6.47 0.78
C LYS A 285 -12.67 5.57 -0.41
N ILE A 286 -12.20 5.92 -1.61
CA ILE A 286 -12.43 5.11 -2.81
C ILE A 286 -11.88 3.70 -2.61
N LEU A 287 -10.63 3.55 -2.17
CA LEU A 287 -10.05 2.22 -1.99
C LEU A 287 -10.82 1.38 -0.96
N GLN A 288 -11.31 1.98 0.13
CA GLN A 288 -12.01 1.23 1.17
C GLN A 288 -13.49 0.96 0.86
N SER A 289 -14.18 1.86 0.14
CA SER A 289 -15.63 1.77 -0.09
C SER A 289 -16.01 1.18 -1.44
N PHE A 290 -15.20 1.35 -2.49
CA PHE A 290 -15.65 1.12 -3.86
C PHE A 290 -16.12 -0.32 -4.11
N TYR A 291 -15.40 -1.31 -3.61
CA TYR A 291 -15.83 -2.71 -3.74
C TYR A 291 -17.12 -3.00 -2.94
N ARG A 292 -17.30 -2.35 -1.79
CA ARG A 292 -18.54 -2.47 -1.01
C ARG A 292 -19.72 -1.87 -1.74
N GLU A 293 -19.53 -0.74 -2.41
CA GLU A 293 -20.56 -0.13 -3.27
C GLU A 293 -20.96 -1.09 -4.40
N ALA A 294 -19.98 -1.70 -5.08
CA ALA A 294 -20.25 -2.67 -6.15
C ALA A 294 -21.03 -3.90 -5.63
N LEU A 295 -20.66 -4.44 -4.47
CA LEU A 295 -21.40 -5.53 -3.84
C LEU A 295 -22.84 -5.12 -3.51
N ILE A 296 -23.04 -3.95 -2.91
CA ILE A 296 -24.39 -3.42 -2.59
C ILE A 296 -25.23 -3.27 -3.85
N TRP A 297 -24.64 -2.76 -4.93
CA TRP A 297 -25.31 -2.62 -6.23
C TRP A 297 -25.73 -3.96 -6.85
N SER A 298 -25.01 -5.05 -6.54
CA SER A 298 -25.29 -6.39 -7.09
C SER A 298 -26.43 -7.14 -6.40
N TYR A 299 -26.91 -6.67 -5.25
CA TYR A 299 -28.07 -7.22 -4.53
C TYR A 299 -29.38 -6.67 -5.08
#